data_AF-A0AAW2VYM5-F1
#
_entry.id   AF-A0AAW2VYM5-F1
#
_cell.length_a   1.000
_cell.length_b   1.000
_cell.length_c   1.000
_cell.angle_alpha   90.00
_cell.angle_beta   90.00
_cell.angle_gamma   90.00
#
_symmetry.space_group_name_H-M   'P 1'
#
loop_
_entity.id
_entity.type
_entity.pdbx_description
1 polymer ?
#
loop_
_entity_poly.entity_id
_entity_poly.type
_entity_poly.pdbx_seq_one_letter_code
_entity_poly.pdbx_strand_id
1 'polypeptide(L)'
;MIHSRKFLHAGANVVLQCGNKVTIANSTTNSYGITYLVTPMAPILPFFPPQKNCKLIVNTKLSKCNAKLSSTGGLESPLWFVGTSLFQDKKVANFAPTGFRYNPSL
;
A
#
# COMPACT_ATOMS: atom_id res chain seq x y z
N MET A 1 9.13 7.30 1.13
CA MET A 1 7.78 7.72 0.70
C MET A 1 7.39 6.92 -0.53
N ILE A 2 6.58 5.88 -0.39
CA ILE A 2 6.22 5.02 -1.53
C ILE A 2 5.25 5.80 -2.43
N HIS A 3 5.65 6.10 -3.67
CA HIS A 3 4.77 6.67 -4.69
C HIS A 3 3.79 5.60 -5.17
N SER A 4 2.49 5.79 -4.95
CA SER A 4 1.45 4.80 -5.27
C SER A 4 0.71 5.13 -6.58
N ARG A 5 0.19 4.10 -7.24
CA ARG A 5 -0.72 4.23 -8.38
C ARG A 5 -2.17 4.42 -7.92
N LYS A 6 -3.00 4.88 -8.86
CA LYS A 6 -4.44 5.13 -8.76
C LYS A 6 -5.24 3.93 -8.21
N PHE A 7 -5.84 4.10 -7.04
CA PHE A 7 -6.97 3.31 -6.55
C PHE A 7 -8.25 3.80 -7.23
N LEU A 8 -9.25 2.92 -7.42
CA LEU A 8 -10.52 3.29 -8.06
C LEU A 8 -11.47 4.07 -7.14
N HIS A 9 -11.13 4.29 -5.87
CA HIS A 9 -12.01 4.90 -4.89
C HIS A 9 -11.28 5.94 -4.02
N ALA A 10 -11.92 7.10 -3.84
CA ALA A 10 -11.48 8.14 -2.93
C ALA A 10 -11.82 7.79 -1.48
N GLY A 11 -11.03 8.26 -0.52
CA GLY A 11 -11.30 8.01 0.89
C GLY A 11 -11.03 6.57 1.34
N ALA A 12 -10.36 5.76 0.50
CA ALA A 12 -9.98 4.42 0.87
C ALA A 12 -8.76 4.47 1.81
N ASN A 13 -8.90 3.90 3.00
CA ASN A 13 -7.78 3.67 3.90
C ASN A 13 -6.92 2.52 3.39
N VAL A 14 -5.66 2.83 3.15
CA VAL A 14 -4.63 1.95 2.63
C VAL A 14 -3.52 1.80 3.65
N VAL A 15 -3.06 0.56 3.85
CA VAL A 15 -2.08 0.20 4.85
C VAL A 15 -0.94 -0.57 4.20
N LEU A 16 0.29 -0.13 4.44
CA LEU A 16 1.48 -0.93 4.14
C LEU A 16 1.76 -1.86 5.31
N GLN A 17 1.65 -3.16 5.06
CA GLN A 17 1.86 -4.19 6.06
C GLN A 17 3.05 -5.07 5.66
N CYS A 18 4.00 -5.27 6.57
CA CYS A 18 5.19 -6.08 6.32
C CYS A 18 5.37 -7.16 7.39
N GLY A 19 6.01 -8.28 7.03
CA GLY A 19 6.33 -9.37 7.95
C GLY A 19 5.07 -9.99 8.59
N ASN A 20 5.09 -10.19 9.91
CA ASN A 20 3.99 -10.76 10.69
C ASN A 20 2.87 -9.74 10.92
N LYS A 21 2.24 -9.26 9.84
CA LYS A 21 1.11 -8.34 9.88
C LYS A 21 1.40 -6.96 10.52
N VAL A 22 2.65 -6.51 10.53
CA VAL A 22 3.02 -5.21 11.12
C VAL A 22 2.70 -4.07 10.16
N THR A 23 1.89 -3.11 10.61
CA THR A 23 1.62 -1.87 9.87
C THR A 23 2.80 -0.93 9.96
N ILE A 24 3.41 -0.60 8.81
CA ILE A 24 4.58 0.28 8.72
C ILE A 24 4.19 1.70 8.33
N ALA A 25 3.10 1.84 7.57
CA ALA A 25 2.52 3.12 7.19
C ALA A 25 1.04 2.95 6.85
N ASN A 26 0.26 4.00 7.00
CA ASN A 26 -1.09 4.10 6.47
C ASN A 26 -1.31 5.45 5.80
N SER A 27 -2.30 5.51 4.93
CA SER A 27 -2.74 6.75 4.32
C SER A 27 -4.12 6.55 3.69
N THR A 28 -4.79 7.66 3.39
CA THR A 28 -6.10 7.65 2.76
C THR A 28 -5.95 8.12 1.32
N THR A 29 -6.63 7.47 0.39
CA THR A 29 -6.62 7.88 -1.02
C THR A 29 -7.35 9.21 -1.19
N ASN A 30 -6.78 10.10 -2.01
CA ASN A 30 -7.41 11.38 -2.35
C ASN A 30 -8.59 11.19 -3.33
N SER A 31 -9.19 12.29 -3.80
CA SER A 31 -10.30 12.27 -4.76
C SER A 31 -9.98 11.56 -6.08
N TYR A 32 -8.71 11.50 -6.48
CA TYR A 32 -8.24 10.77 -7.66
C TYR A 32 -7.89 9.32 -7.36
N GLY A 33 -8.07 8.88 -6.11
CA GLY A 33 -7.67 7.56 -5.65
C GLY A 33 -6.17 7.40 -5.48
N ILE A 34 -5.38 8.46 -5.42
CA ILE A 34 -3.91 8.37 -5.25
C ILE A 34 -3.59 8.55 -3.76
N THR A 35 -2.58 7.83 -3.26
CA THR A 35 -2.12 7.97 -1.88
C THR A 35 -0.59 8.01 -1.79
N TYR A 36 -0.05 8.52 -0.69
CA TYR A 36 1.38 8.51 -0.44
C TYR A 36 1.61 7.92 0.93
N LEU A 37 2.41 6.85 0.98
CA LEU A 37 2.75 6.18 2.22
C LEU A 37 4.14 6.65 2.66
N VAL A 38 4.18 7.39 3.75
CA VAL A 38 5.44 7.84 4.36
C VAL A 38 5.82 6.80 5.41
N THR A 39 6.95 6.13 5.17
CA THR A 39 7.53 5.21 6.14
C THR A 39 8.64 5.93 6.91
N PRO A 40 8.74 5.73 8.23
CA PRO A 40 9.90 6.16 8.98
C PRO A 40 11.05 5.21 8.63
N MET A 41 11.85 5.51 7.60
CA MET A 41 13.08 4.76 7.35
C MET A 41 14.28 5.70 7.36
N ALA A 42 15.12 5.52 8.38
CA ALA A 42 16.57 5.74 8.31
C ALA A 42 17.17 4.92 7.13
N PRO A 43 18.38 5.22 6.64
CA PRO A 43 18.78 4.88 5.27
C PRO A 43 19.01 3.38 5.11
N ILE A 44 18.03 2.66 4.56
CA ILE A 44 18.16 1.22 4.30
C ILE A 44 18.40 1.01 2.80
N LEU A 45 19.62 1.26 2.36
CA LEU A 45 20.18 0.75 1.11
C LEU A 45 21.63 0.37 1.48
N PRO A 46 22.00 -0.92 1.62
CA PRO A 46 21.74 -1.99 0.64
C PRO A 46 21.42 -3.39 1.27
N PHE A 47 20.63 -3.45 2.35
CA PHE A 47 20.39 -4.71 3.10
C PHE A 47 18.99 -5.32 2.97
N PHE A 48 18.22 -4.94 1.95
CA PHE A 48 16.98 -5.65 1.65
C PHE A 48 17.31 -6.88 0.80
N PRO A 49 17.33 -8.12 1.35
CA PRO A 49 16.98 -9.25 0.49
C PRO A 49 15.62 -8.92 -0.13
N PRO A 50 15.41 -9.25 -1.41
CA PRO A 50 14.17 -8.93 -2.09
C PRO A 50 13.00 -9.49 -1.24
N GLN A 51 12.00 -8.66 -0.95
CA GLN A 51 10.66 -9.15 -0.66
C GLN A 51 10.47 -10.02 0.61
N LYS A 52 10.88 -9.60 1.82
CA LYS A 52 10.25 -10.20 3.02
C LYS A 52 8.88 -9.56 3.29
N ASN A 53 7.87 -10.08 2.58
CA ASN A 53 6.44 -10.08 2.97
C ASN A 53 5.77 -8.71 3.18
N CYS A 54 6.09 -7.70 2.37
CA CYS A 54 5.32 -6.48 2.35
C CYS A 54 4.15 -6.58 1.36
N LYS A 55 2.94 -6.25 1.84
CA LYS A 55 1.73 -6.16 1.05
C LYS A 55 0.98 -4.89 1.40
N LEU A 56 0.25 -4.41 0.43
CA LEU A 56 -0.63 -3.26 0.59
C LEU A 56 -2.04 -3.78 0.85
N ILE A 57 -2.62 -3.40 1.98
CA ILE A 57 -3.96 -3.77 2.41
C ILE A 57 -4.89 -2.57 2.24
N VAL A 58 -6.09 -2.81 1.72
CA VAL A 58 -7.17 -1.83 1.71
C VAL A 58 -8.14 -2.17 2.84
N ASN A 59 -8.07 -1.41 3.94
CA ASN A 59 -8.91 -1.61 5.12
C ASN A 59 -10.33 -1.02 4.96
N THR A 60 -10.62 -0.40 3.82
CA THR A 60 -11.95 0.13 3.55
C THR A 60 -12.90 -1.01 3.21
N LYS A 61 -14.01 -1.11 3.95
CA LYS A 61 -15.04 -2.12 3.66
C LYS A 61 -15.47 -2.06 2.20
N LEU A 62 -15.41 -3.19 1.51
CA LEU A 62 -15.81 -3.29 0.11
C LEU A 62 -17.26 -2.87 -0.12
N SER A 63 -18.12 -3.08 0.88
CA SER A 63 -19.51 -2.61 0.86
C SER A 63 -19.67 -1.10 0.72
N LYS A 64 -18.66 -0.28 1.09
CA LYS A 64 -18.65 1.16 0.82
C LYS A 64 -18.43 1.49 -0.66
N CYS A 65 -17.70 0.65 -1.38
CA CYS A 65 -17.46 0.81 -2.82
C CYS A 65 -18.62 0.23 -3.63
N ASN A 66 -19.18 -0.89 -3.19
CA ASN A 66 -20.33 -1.54 -3.82
C ASN A 66 -21.09 -2.36 -2.78
N ALA A 67 -22.34 -1.99 -2.50
CA ALA A 67 -23.17 -2.62 -1.48
C ALA A 67 -23.43 -4.12 -1.72
N LYS A 68 -23.21 -4.64 -2.94
CA LYS A 68 -23.30 -6.08 -3.27
C LYS A 68 -22.06 -6.88 -2.84
N LEU A 69 -20.98 -6.21 -2.44
CA LEU A 69 -19.76 -6.86 -1.97
C LEU A 69 -19.84 -7.15 -0.46
N SER A 70 -19.12 -8.19 -0.03
CA SER A 70 -19.02 -8.59 1.36
C SER A 70 -18.62 -7.43 2.28
N SER A 71 -19.27 -7.35 3.45
CA SER A 71 -18.90 -6.43 4.53
C SER A 71 -17.66 -6.86 5.30
N THR A 72 -17.20 -8.08 5.04
CA THR A 72 -16.10 -8.79 5.73
C THR A 72 -15.01 -9.14 4.71
N GLY A 73 -13.75 -9.24 5.13
CA GLY A 73 -12.62 -9.39 4.23
C GLY A 73 -12.12 -8.06 3.66
N GLY A 74 -11.04 -8.13 2.89
CA GLY A 74 -10.38 -6.94 2.33
C GLY A 74 -9.64 -7.23 1.03
N LEU A 75 -9.06 -6.19 0.44
CA LEU A 75 -8.16 -6.34 -0.69
C LEU A 75 -6.71 -6.27 -0.23
N GLU A 76 -5.89 -7.17 -0.75
CA GLU A 76 -4.45 -7.12 -0.60
C GLU A 76 -3.75 -7.15 -1.96
N SER A 77 -2.64 -6.44 -2.07
CA SER A 77 -1.77 -6.50 -3.25
C SER A 77 -0.33 -6.74 -2.80
N PRO A 78 0.40 -7.67 -3.44
CA PRO A 78 1.85 -7.67 -3.36
C PRO A 78 2.39 -6.35 -3.90
N LEU A 79 3.58 -5.98 -3.44
CA LEU A 79 4.29 -4.81 -3.92
C LEU A 79 5.48 -5.23 -4.78
N TRP A 80 5.63 -4.56 -5.91
CA TRP A 80 6.78 -4.66 -6.78
C TRP A 80 7.64 -3.41 -6.67
N PHE A 81 8.94 -3.58 -6.49
CA PHE A 81 9.87 -2.46 -6.46
C PHE A 81 10.09 -1.92 -7.87
N VAL A 82 9.78 -0.64 -8.08
CA VAL A 82 9.88 0.00 -9.39
C VAL A 82 11.22 0.70 -9.57
N GLY A 83 11.79 1.26 -8.50
CA GLY A 83 13.04 1.99 -8.55
C GLY A 83 13.16 3.02 -7.43
N THR A 84 14.20 3.86 -7.49
CA THR A 84 14.37 4.99 -6.59
C THR A 84 14.26 6.33 -7.32
N SER A 85 13.84 7.37 -6.62
CA SER A 85 13.75 8.74 -7.13
C SER A 85 14.25 9.72 -6.06
N LEU A 86 14.59 10.94 -6.48
CA LEU A 86 14.86 12.05 -5.57
C LEU A 86 13.60 12.88 -5.42
N PHE A 87 13.18 13.11 -4.17
CA PHE A 87 12.06 14.00 -3.86
C PHE A 87 12.45 14.86 -2.66
N GLN A 88 12.47 16.18 -2.84
CA GLN A 88 12.95 17.15 -1.82
C GLN A 88 14.29 16.72 -1.20
N ASP A 89 15.29 16.44 -2.03
CA ASP A 89 16.64 16.01 -1.65
C ASP A 89 16.74 14.72 -0.81
N LYS A 90 15.64 13.97 -0.69
CA LYS A 90 15.63 12.65 -0.05
C LYS A 90 15.53 11.57 -1.13
N LYS A 91 16.33 10.51 -0.97
CA LYS A 91 16.17 9.28 -1.77
C LYS A 91 14.89 8.58 -1.35
N VAL A 92 14.07 8.27 -2.34
CA VAL A 92 12.75 7.69 -2.17
C VAL A 92 12.68 6.37 -2.94
N ALA A 93 12.26 5.29 -2.27
CA ALA A 93 11.95 4.03 -2.92
C ALA A 93 10.48 4.02 -3.40
N ASN A 94 10.28 3.65 -4.67
CA ASN A 94 8.99 3.59 -5.32
C ASN A 94 8.55 2.12 -5.48
N PHE A 95 7.30 1.85 -5.16
CA PHE A 95 6.72 0.52 -5.28
C PHE A 95 5.36 0.62 -5.97
N ALA A 96 5.06 -0.35 -6.82
CA ALA A 96 3.75 -0.48 -7.45
C ALA A 96 3.03 -1.73 -6.92
N PRO A 97 1.72 -1.66 -6.67
CA PRO A 97 0.93 -2.87 -6.47
C PRO A 97 0.93 -3.69 -7.77
N THR A 98 1.10 -5.01 -7.67
CA THR A 98 1.05 -5.92 -8.82
C THR A 98 -0.35 -6.39 -9.17
N GLY A 99 -1.33 -6.15 -8.28
CA GLY A 99 -2.73 -6.50 -8.48
C GLY A 99 -3.43 -6.79 -7.16
N PHE A 100 -4.67 -6.35 -7.04
CA PHE A 100 -5.47 -6.58 -5.84
C PHE A 100 -6.19 -7.93 -5.89
N ARG A 101 -6.09 -8.67 -4.79
CA ARG A 101 -6.80 -9.93 -4.56
C ARG A 101 -7.66 -9.79 -3.33
N TYR A 102 -8.87 -10.35 -3.39
CA TYR A 102 -9.73 -10.44 -2.22
C TYR A 102 -9.18 -11.49 -1.25
N ASN A 103 -9.10 -11.12 0.03
CA ASN A 103 -8.75 -12.01 1.12
C ASN A 103 -9.88 -11.97 2.17
N PRO A 104 -10.63 -13.07 2.35
CA PRO A 104 -11.74 -13.12 3.30
C PRO A 104 -11.31 -13.11 4.77
N SER A 105 -10.02 -13.35 5.06
CA SER A 105 -9.48 -13.46 6.42
C SER A 105 -8.88 -12.14 6.96
N LEU A 106 -9.17 -11.03 6.28
CA LEU A 106 -8.79 -9.67 6.67
C LEU A 106 -9.92 -8.95 7.42
#